data_AF-A0A971F1I4-F1
#
_entry.id   AF-A0A971F1I4-F1
#
_cell.length_a   1.000
_cell.length_b   1.000
_cell.length_c   1.000
_cell.angle_alpha   90.00
_cell.angle_beta   90.00
_cell.angle_gamma   90.00
#
_symmetry.space_group_name_H-M   'P 1'
#
loop_
_entity.id
_entity.type
_entity.pdbx_description
1 polymer ?
#
loop_
_entity_poly.entity_id
_entity_poly.type
_entity_poly.pdbx_seq_one_letter_code
_entity_poly.pdbx_strand_id
1 'polypeptide(L)'
;MFDLSKESILAKTPIDEYNEGQEYFKYGRIKSVQFNQEKRAFTSTVLGEKLYTQHLKFDLSGRLTHIECTCPVGNDGWGCCKHMVAVLLLIAEKDEQGFFRDLRFRRAAKDIFSLFGGAQATLKSAVSIEPIFEITKSKVSGASPMRLLRLRMGQDQLYFVKDIKRLFYYMENNLELKFGKKFTYVPSRHEFKGKDLELIELIKEIYQTDKLVTEYAQGMKSTGIFPDGRVCLTDSYLKRFLQIYEDTPFNALILGSRSELVKIKREDVPVTFLLSNEGTDLVLNIDFEGSLLPLTEDGEYFYTGGEVYRISEQQSEYLKPFYMAMMYQKTRKLRFIEEDKQRFVSEILPFAEKAGKLVITEEVNSTIEKLPLEAEVYLDRDGSDIVAEVRYIYGEHTINPFLPYNKASNPSGKLLIREVKTEDAILEIFAMANFKVNEGKIHLSGDENIYDFAFRLVPLLQEHSSVFYSESLKNLKLNPSISFSAQFRFNSDSNMLEFSFNADGIDRSELADILLSIRR
;
A
#
# COMPACT_ATOMS: atom_id res chain seq x y z
N MET A 1 -46.56 -15.34 -8.93
CA MET A 1 -45.15 -15.43 -8.48
C MET A 1 -44.37 -16.41 -9.32
N PHE A 2 -44.99 -17.51 -9.71
CA PHE A 2 -44.41 -18.51 -10.60
C PHE A 2 -45.15 -18.50 -11.94
N ASP A 3 -44.42 -18.69 -13.03
CA ASP A 3 -44.98 -18.86 -14.37
C ASP A 3 -45.38 -20.33 -14.55
N LEU A 4 -46.58 -20.65 -14.10
CA LEU A 4 -47.14 -22.01 -14.05
C LEU A 4 -48.45 -22.11 -14.83
N SER A 5 -48.58 -21.36 -15.93
CA SER A 5 -49.72 -21.57 -16.83
C SER A 5 -49.73 -23.00 -17.38
N LYS A 6 -50.89 -23.46 -17.81
CA LYS A 6 -51.02 -24.78 -18.44
C LYS A 6 -50.06 -24.94 -19.61
N GLU A 7 -49.89 -23.90 -20.42
CA GLU A 7 -48.96 -23.86 -21.55
C GLU A 7 -47.50 -23.98 -21.09
N SER A 8 -47.13 -23.29 -20.00
CA SER A 8 -45.77 -23.32 -19.44
C SER A 8 -45.40 -24.70 -18.88
N ILE A 9 -46.34 -25.37 -18.22
CA ILE A 9 -46.13 -26.74 -17.72
C ILE A 9 -46.06 -27.73 -18.89
N LEU A 10 -46.98 -27.65 -19.86
CA LEU A 10 -46.99 -28.54 -21.03
C LEU A 10 -45.76 -28.36 -21.93
N ALA A 11 -45.18 -27.16 -22.01
CA ALA A 11 -43.95 -26.91 -22.77
C ALA A 11 -42.75 -27.75 -22.26
N LYS A 12 -42.82 -28.29 -21.04
CA LYS A 12 -41.78 -29.10 -20.40
C LYS A 12 -42.28 -30.49 -19.98
N THR A 13 -43.45 -30.94 -20.46
CA THR A 13 -44.12 -32.14 -19.95
C THR A 13 -44.84 -32.89 -21.09
N PRO A 14 -44.61 -34.21 -21.27
CA PRO A 14 -45.43 -35.03 -22.15
C PRO A 14 -46.92 -35.01 -21.74
N ILE A 15 -47.84 -35.07 -22.70
CA ILE A 15 -49.29 -34.95 -22.46
C ILE A 15 -49.80 -36.03 -21.49
N ASP A 16 -49.31 -37.28 -21.60
CA ASP A 16 -49.73 -38.38 -20.73
C ASP A 16 -49.28 -38.17 -19.27
N GLU A 17 -48.04 -37.73 -19.07
CA GLU A 17 -47.52 -37.39 -17.73
C GLU A 17 -48.25 -36.19 -17.13
N TYR A 18 -48.69 -35.24 -17.96
CA TYR A 18 -49.52 -34.13 -17.51
C TYR A 18 -50.89 -34.60 -17.01
N ASN A 19 -51.58 -35.44 -17.78
CA ASN A 19 -52.90 -35.97 -17.43
C ASN A 19 -52.84 -36.82 -16.15
N GLU A 20 -51.84 -37.72 -16.04
CA GLU A 20 -51.62 -38.49 -14.82
C GLU A 20 -51.28 -37.59 -13.62
N GLY A 21 -50.48 -36.53 -13.85
CA GLY A 21 -50.15 -35.54 -12.83
C GLY A 21 -51.38 -34.79 -12.29
N GLN A 22 -52.36 -34.47 -13.14
CA GLN A 22 -53.63 -33.88 -12.72
C GLN A 22 -54.41 -34.83 -11.80
N GLU A 23 -54.44 -36.11 -12.11
CA GLU A 23 -55.11 -37.11 -11.25
C GLU A 23 -54.38 -37.26 -9.91
N TYR A 24 -53.04 -37.28 -9.90
CA TYR A 24 -52.25 -37.33 -8.65
C TYR A 24 -52.49 -36.11 -7.75
N PHE A 25 -52.65 -34.93 -8.34
CA PHE A 25 -53.03 -33.71 -7.63
C PHE A 25 -54.45 -33.83 -7.05
N LYS A 26 -55.45 -34.20 -7.87
CA LYS A 26 -56.85 -34.34 -7.44
C LYS A 26 -57.04 -35.39 -6.33
N TYR A 27 -56.36 -36.53 -6.42
CA TYR A 27 -56.46 -37.60 -5.41
C TYR A 27 -55.62 -37.35 -4.16
N GLY A 28 -55.02 -36.15 -3.98
CA GLY A 28 -54.31 -35.79 -2.76
C GLY A 28 -53.08 -36.67 -2.48
N ARG A 29 -52.37 -37.09 -3.54
CA ARG A 29 -51.18 -37.97 -3.39
C ARG A 29 -49.92 -37.25 -2.94
N ILE A 30 -49.95 -35.92 -2.88
CA ILE A 30 -48.86 -35.07 -2.39
C ILE A 30 -48.86 -35.13 -0.85
N LYS A 31 -47.79 -35.66 -0.25
CA LYS A 31 -47.68 -35.88 1.20
C LYS A 31 -47.06 -34.70 1.93
N SER A 32 -46.12 -34.00 1.31
CA SER A 32 -45.50 -32.81 1.88
C SER A 32 -44.90 -31.92 0.80
N VAL A 33 -44.92 -30.62 1.05
CA VAL A 33 -44.22 -29.62 0.24
C VAL A 33 -43.54 -28.63 1.17
N GLN A 34 -42.24 -28.41 0.96
CA GLN A 34 -41.43 -27.43 1.65
C GLN A 34 -40.96 -26.38 0.65
N PHE A 35 -41.09 -25.11 1.00
CA PHE A 35 -40.66 -23.99 0.17
C PHE A 35 -39.48 -23.24 0.80
N ASN A 36 -38.35 -23.22 0.11
CA ASN A 36 -37.21 -22.38 0.43
C ASN A 36 -37.30 -21.08 -0.40
N GLN A 37 -37.72 -20.00 0.28
CA GLN A 37 -37.96 -18.71 -0.37
C GLN A 37 -36.68 -18.05 -0.90
N GLU A 38 -35.53 -18.22 -0.22
CA GLU A 38 -34.25 -17.60 -0.62
C GLU A 38 -33.71 -18.21 -1.90
N LYS A 39 -33.79 -19.54 -2.00
CA LYS A 39 -33.35 -20.28 -3.19
C LYS A 39 -34.44 -20.40 -4.26
N ARG A 40 -35.65 -19.89 -3.98
CA ARG A 40 -36.88 -20.09 -4.78
C ARG A 40 -37.04 -21.55 -5.20
N ALA A 41 -36.87 -22.44 -4.23
CA ALA A 41 -36.82 -23.87 -4.46
C ALA A 41 -37.88 -24.59 -3.63
N PHE A 42 -38.49 -25.61 -4.22
CA PHE A 42 -39.43 -26.49 -3.56
C PHE A 42 -38.83 -27.88 -3.42
N THR A 43 -39.05 -28.49 -2.26
CA THR A 43 -38.80 -29.91 -2.03
C THR A 43 -40.09 -30.55 -1.60
N SER A 44 -40.54 -31.57 -2.32
CA SER A 44 -41.83 -32.21 -2.09
C SER A 44 -41.71 -33.72 -2.07
N THR A 45 -42.72 -34.37 -1.49
CA THR A 45 -42.84 -35.83 -1.49
C THR A 45 -44.23 -36.22 -1.98
N VAL A 46 -44.27 -37.06 -3.00
CA VAL A 46 -45.50 -37.55 -3.65
C VAL A 46 -45.57 -39.07 -3.56
N LEU A 47 -46.75 -39.61 -3.25
CA LEU A 47 -47.01 -41.04 -3.19
C LEU A 47 -47.40 -41.58 -4.59
N GLY A 48 -46.52 -42.38 -5.19
CA GLY A 48 -46.82 -43.25 -6.33
C GLY A 48 -46.85 -44.71 -5.88
N GLU A 49 -46.13 -45.59 -6.59
CA GLU A 49 -45.86 -46.97 -6.12
C GLU A 49 -45.06 -46.99 -4.80
N LYS A 50 -44.23 -45.97 -4.62
CA LYS A 50 -43.52 -45.63 -3.38
C LYS A 50 -43.48 -44.11 -3.22
N LEU A 51 -42.83 -43.63 -2.17
CA LEU A 51 -42.60 -42.20 -1.99
C LEU A 51 -41.48 -41.71 -2.91
N TYR A 52 -41.77 -40.68 -3.69
CA TYR A 52 -40.81 -40.01 -4.56
C TYR A 52 -40.61 -38.57 -4.10
N THR A 53 -39.36 -38.09 -4.14
CA THR A 53 -39.00 -36.72 -3.78
C THR A 53 -38.75 -35.90 -5.04
N GLN A 54 -39.24 -34.66 -5.07
CA GLN A 54 -39.01 -33.73 -6.17
C GLN A 54 -38.27 -32.49 -5.67
N HIS A 55 -37.33 -32.00 -6.46
CA HIS A 55 -36.67 -30.72 -6.28
C HIS A 55 -36.95 -29.83 -7.48
N LEU A 56 -37.60 -28.69 -7.24
CA LEU A 56 -38.01 -27.75 -8.28
C LEU A 56 -37.42 -26.37 -7.95
N LYS A 57 -36.80 -25.70 -8.91
CA LYS A 57 -36.21 -24.36 -8.71
C LYS A 57 -36.70 -23.38 -9.76
N PHE A 58 -36.99 -22.16 -9.29
CA PHE A 58 -37.48 -21.07 -10.13
C PHE A 58 -36.49 -19.91 -10.18
N ASP A 59 -36.45 -19.20 -11.31
CA ASP A 59 -35.66 -17.98 -11.46
C ASP A 59 -36.35 -16.72 -10.91
N LEU A 60 -35.73 -15.56 -11.14
CA LEU A 60 -36.26 -14.27 -10.71
C LEU A 60 -37.58 -13.89 -11.43
N SER A 61 -37.74 -14.32 -12.68
CA SER A 61 -38.96 -14.14 -13.48
C SER A 61 -40.07 -15.15 -13.15
N GLY A 62 -39.80 -16.14 -12.29
CA GLY A 62 -40.76 -17.16 -11.90
C GLY A 62 -40.78 -18.37 -12.83
N ARG A 63 -39.83 -18.50 -13.76
CA ARG A 63 -39.73 -19.64 -14.69
C ARG A 63 -38.99 -20.80 -14.05
N LEU A 64 -39.41 -22.01 -14.38
CA LEU A 64 -38.82 -23.26 -13.87
C LEU A 64 -37.47 -23.55 -14.56
N THR A 65 -36.38 -23.47 -13.78
CA THR A 65 -34.99 -23.61 -14.27
C THR A 65 -34.34 -24.92 -13.92
N HIS A 66 -34.75 -25.55 -12.83
CA HIS A 66 -34.23 -26.85 -12.43
C HIS A 66 -35.37 -27.75 -11.96
N ILE A 67 -35.34 -28.98 -12.44
CA ILE A 67 -36.31 -30.03 -12.12
C ILE A 67 -35.54 -31.31 -11.86
N GLU A 68 -35.90 -32.00 -10.78
CA GLU A 68 -35.36 -33.31 -10.43
C GLU A 68 -36.45 -34.08 -9.70
N CYS A 69 -36.59 -35.37 -10.01
CA CYS A 69 -37.46 -36.27 -9.26
C CYS A 69 -36.81 -37.64 -9.11
N THR A 70 -36.92 -38.24 -7.93
CA THR A 70 -36.34 -39.56 -7.64
C THR A 70 -37.10 -40.75 -8.27
N CYS A 71 -37.99 -40.48 -9.24
CA CYS A 71 -38.69 -41.54 -9.98
C CYS A 71 -37.91 -41.90 -11.25
N PRO A 72 -38.06 -43.11 -11.80
CA PRO A 72 -37.30 -43.54 -12.98
C PRO A 72 -37.39 -42.53 -14.13
N VAL A 73 -38.62 -42.10 -14.47
CA VAL A 73 -38.90 -41.11 -15.53
C VAL A 73 -38.33 -39.71 -15.26
N GLY A 74 -38.10 -39.36 -13.98
CA GLY A 74 -37.80 -38.00 -13.55
C GLY A 74 -36.38 -37.53 -13.88
N ASN A 75 -35.50 -38.45 -14.28
CA ASN A 75 -34.10 -38.18 -14.61
C ASN A 75 -33.73 -38.56 -16.06
N ASP A 76 -34.71 -38.94 -16.89
CA ASP A 76 -34.47 -39.44 -18.25
C ASP A 76 -34.31 -38.32 -19.30
N GLY A 77 -34.38 -37.05 -18.89
CA GLY A 77 -34.21 -35.89 -19.78
C GLY A 77 -35.44 -35.48 -20.60
N TRP A 78 -36.57 -36.19 -20.45
CA TRP A 78 -37.82 -35.97 -21.21
C TRP A 78 -38.78 -34.92 -20.60
N GLY A 79 -38.35 -34.20 -19.57
CA GLY A 79 -39.14 -33.15 -18.92
C GLY A 79 -39.75 -33.55 -17.58
N CYS A 80 -40.86 -32.93 -17.20
CA CYS A 80 -41.52 -33.18 -15.92
C CYS A 80 -42.31 -34.49 -15.96
N CYS A 81 -42.17 -35.31 -14.92
CA CYS A 81 -43.03 -36.47 -14.69
C CYS A 81 -44.31 -36.04 -13.95
N LYS A 82 -45.30 -36.94 -13.89
CA LYS A 82 -46.57 -36.78 -13.17
C LYS A 82 -46.42 -36.34 -11.71
N HIS A 83 -45.38 -36.77 -11.02
CA HIS A 83 -45.12 -36.34 -9.64
C HIS A 83 -44.75 -34.85 -9.58
N MET A 84 -43.90 -34.40 -10.50
CA MET A 84 -43.53 -32.98 -10.61
C MET A 84 -44.73 -32.15 -11.05
N VAL A 85 -45.50 -32.62 -12.04
CA VAL A 85 -46.73 -31.95 -12.51
C VAL A 85 -47.73 -31.77 -11.37
N ALA A 86 -48.00 -32.80 -10.57
CA ALA A 86 -48.92 -32.70 -9.44
C ALA A 86 -48.49 -31.61 -8.45
N VAL A 87 -47.18 -31.49 -8.19
CA VAL A 87 -46.62 -30.47 -7.31
C VAL A 87 -46.68 -29.08 -7.94
N LEU A 88 -46.39 -28.95 -9.24
CA LEU A 88 -46.51 -27.69 -9.97
C LEU A 88 -47.96 -27.17 -9.97
N LEU A 89 -48.95 -28.04 -10.13
CA LEU A 89 -50.37 -27.69 -10.03
C LEU A 89 -50.76 -27.23 -8.63
N LEU A 90 -50.25 -27.90 -7.58
CA LEU A 90 -50.45 -27.46 -6.20
C LEU A 90 -49.81 -26.09 -5.94
N ILE A 91 -48.61 -25.84 -6.47
CA ILE A 91 -47.94 -24.53 -6.36
C ILE A 91 -48.77 -23.47 -7.08
N ALA A 92 -49.28 -23.74 -8.29
CA ALA A 92 -50.12 -22.83 -9.04
C ALA A 92 -51.40 -22.47 -8.26
N GLU A 93 -52.12 -23.47 -7.73
CA GLU A 93 -53.32 -23.25 -6.91
C GLU A 93 -53.01 -22.39 -5.68
N LYS A 94 -51.90 -22.65 -4.98
CA LYS A 94 -51.50 -21.85 -3.81
C LYS A 94 -51.07 -20.43 -4.18
N ASP A 95 -50.47 -20.23 -5.34
CA ASP A 95 -50.10 -18.90 -5.83
C ASP A 95 -51.32 -18.08 -6.24
N GLU A 96 -52.32 -18.70 -6.88
CA GLU A 96 -53.62 -18.08 -7.18
C GLU A 96 -54.38 -17.71 -5.91
N GLN A 97 -54.35 -18.58 -4.88
CA GLN A 97 -54.89 -18.30 -3.55
C GLN A 97 -54.11 -17.21 -2.78
N GLY A 98 -53.04 -16.66 -3.35
CA GLY A 98 -52.25 -15.57 -2.76
C GLY A 98 -51.29 -15.99 -1.65
N PHE A 99 -51.12 -17.29 -1.38
CA PHE A 99 -50.32 -17.81 -0.26
C PHE A 99 -48.87 -17.31 -0.27
N PHE A 100 -48.21 -17.31 -1.43
CA PHE A 100 -46.81 -16.85 -1.55
C PHE A 100 -46.66 -15.32 -1.51
N ARG A 101 -47.72 -14.60 -1.88
CA ARG A 101 -47.79 -13.13 -1.72
C ARG A 101 -47.91 -12.79 -0.23
N ASP A 102 -48.79 -13.46 0.50
CA ASP A 102 -49.00 -13.23 1.94
C ASP A 102 -47.79 -13.66 2.76
N LEU A 103 -47.10 -14.75 2.38
CA LEU A 103 -45.81 -15.13 2.98
C LEU A 103 -44.74 -14.05 2.82
N ARG A 104 -44.66 -13.40 1.65
CA ARG A 104 -43.73 -12.28 1.42
C ARG A 104 -44.06 -11.09 2.30
N PHE A 105 -45.33 -10.70 2.40
CA PHE A 105 -45.76 -9.59 3.27
C PHE A 105 -45.53 -9.89 4.75
N ARG A 106 -45.85 -11.11 5.22
CA ARG A 106 -45.59 -11.52 6.60
C ARG A 106 -44.10 -11.53 6.93
N ARG A 107 -43.25 -11.95 6.00
CA ARG A 107 -41.78 -11.90 6.18
C ARG A 107 -41.29 -10.46 6.24
N ALA A 108 -41.68 -9.60 5.30
CA ALA A 108 -41.32 -8.19 5.32
C ALA A 108 -41.79 -7.49 6.61
N ALA A 109 -43.02 -7.75 7.05
CA ALA A 109 -43.52 -7.25 8.33
C ALA A 109 -42.73 -7.80 9.53
N LYS A 110 -42.40 -9.10 9.53
CA LYS A 110 -41.56 -9.72 10.58
C LYS A 110 -40.14 -9.15 10.60
N ASP A 111 -39.56 -8.87 9.45
CA ASP A 111 -38.24 -8.25 9.32
C ASP A 111 -38.28 -6.82 9.85
N ILE A 112 -39.31 -6.04 9.52
CA ILE A 112 -39.55 -4.70 10.09
C ILE A 112 -39.77 -4.80 11.61
N PHE A 113 -40.62 -5.70 12.10
CA PHE A 113 -40.83 -5.89 13.54
C PHE A 113 -39.56 -6.37 14.27
N SER A 114 -38.69 -7.13 13.61
CA SER A 114 -37.38 -7.52 14.14
C SER A 114 -36.44 -6.32 14.24
N LEU A 115 -36.40 -5.50 13.18
CA LEU A 115 -35.55 -4.30 13.09
C LEU A 115 -35.98 -3.22 14.09
N PHE A 116 -37.30 -3.00 14.24
CA PHE A 116 -37.85 -1.95 15.09
C PHE A 116 -38.31 -2.42 16.47
N GLY A 117 -38.49 -3.73 16.69
CA GLY A 117 -38.85 -4.29 17.99
C GLY A 117 -37.74 -4.14 19.04
N GLY A 118 -36.49 -3.94 18.59
CA GLY A 118 -35.36 -3.56 19.44
C GLY A 118 -35.04 -2.05 19.43
N ALA A 119 -35.75 -1.23 18.65
CA ALA A 119 -35.50 0.21 18.53
C ALA A 119 -36.06 1.04 19.69
N GLN A 120 -36.91 0.45 20.55
CA GLN A 120 -37.22 1.00 21.87
C GLN A 120 -36.04 0.72 22.80
N ALA A 121 -35.15 1.69 22.91
CA ALA A 121 -33.87 1.64 23.60
C ALA A 121 -33.89 0.82 24.90
N THR A 122 -33.20 -0.31 24.88
CA THR A 122 -32.63 -0.95 26.06
C THR A 122 -31.17 -0.53 26.15
N LEU A 123 -30.69 -0.24 27.36
CA LEU A 123 -29.28 0.01 27.61
C LEU A 123 -28.47 -1.17 27.06
N LYS A 124 -27.61 -0.92 26.06
CA LYS A 124 -26.75 -1.98 25.52
C LYS A 124 -25.65 -2.29 26.53
N SER A 125 -25.34 -3.57 26.65
CA SER A 125 -24.26 -4.04 27.50
C SER A 125 -22.94 -4.07 26.72
N ALA A 126 -21.86 -3.62 27.34
CA ALA A 126 -20.55 -3.59 26.70
C ALA A 126 -20.03 -5.01 26.46
N VAL A 127 -19.33 -5.21 25.34
CA VAL A 127 -18.59 -6.42 25.01
C VAL A 127 -17.13 -6.06 24.81
N SER A 128 -16.24 -6.82 25.43
CA SER A 128 -14.81 -6.66 25.31
C SER A 128 -14.23 -7.55 24.22
N ILE A 129 -13.17 -7.05 23.56
CA ILE A 129 -12.38 -7.80 22.58
C ILE A 129 -10.93 -7.84 23.04
N GLU A 130 -10.31 -9.01 22.96
CA GLU A 130 -8.88 -9.19 23.20
C GLU A 130 -8.23 -9.74 21.93
N PRO A 131 -7.30 -8.99 21.30
CA PRO A 131 -6.54 -9.48 20.17
C PRO A 131 -5.35 -10.33 20.64
N ILE A 132 -4.99 -11.28 19.78
CA ILE A 132 -3.71 -11.96 19.81
C ILE A 132 -3.07 -11.73 18.45
N PHE A 133 -1.98 -10.96 18.43
CA PHE A 133 -1.23 -10.67 17.23
C PHE A 133 -0.29 -11.83 16.91
N GLU A 134 -0.41 -12.44 15.74
CA GLU A 134 0.41 -13.58 15.34
C GLU A 134 1.27 -13.26 14.12
N ILE A 135 2.54 -13.65 14.16
CA ILE A 135 3.42 -13.67 12.99
C ILE A 135 3.82 -15.12 12.74
N THR A 136 3.45 -15.63 11.57
CA THR A 136 3.79 -16.99 11.14
C THR A 136 4.56 -16.97 9.83
N LYS A 137 5.45 -17.95 9.65
CA LYS A 137 6.08 -18.18 8.35
C LYS A 137 4.99 -18.48 7.32
N SER A 138 5.14 -17.91 6.12
CA SER A 138 4.29 -18.29 5.00
C SER A 138 4.55 -19.73 4.60
N LYS A 139 3.51 -20.43 4.14
CA LYS A 139 3.64 -21.77 3.52
C LYS A 139 4.28 -21.70 2.13
N VAL A 140 4.32 -20.51 1.52
CA VAL A 140 4.94 -20.27 0.22
C VAL A 140 6.42 -19.94 0.43
N SER A 141 7.29 -20.70 -0.23
CA SER A 141 8.74 -20.48 -0.17
C SER A 141 9.10 -19.07 -0.65
N GLY A 142 9.90 -18.34 0.13
CA GLY A 142 10.34 -16.98 -0.19
C GLY A 142 9.32 -15.87 0.09
N ALA A 143 8.09 -16.19 0.51
CA ALA A 143 7.10 -15.17 0.87
C ALA A 143 7.35 -14.60 2.27
N SER A 144 7.06 -13.31 2.43
CA SER A 144 7.12 -12.61 3.72
C SER A 144 6.25 -13.30 4.79
N PRO A 145 6.62 -13.23 6.08
CA PRO A 145 5.78 -13.73 7.16
C PRO A 145 4.38 -13.13 7.12
N MET A 146 3.38 -13.96 7.42
CA MET A 146 1.99 -13.50 7.52
C MET A 146 1.76 -12.82 8.85
N ARG A 147 1.10 -11.66 8.82
CA ARG A 147 0.65 -10.90 9.99
C ARG A 147 -0.83 -11.18 10.19
N LEU A 148 -1.18 -11.72 11.34
CA LEU A 148 -2.52 -12.23 11.63
C LEU A 148 -3.03 -11.65 12.95
N LEU A 149 -4.34 -11.45 13.05
CA LEU A 149 -5.01 -11.27 14.34
C LEU A 149 -5.93 -12.45 14.60
N ARG A 150 -5.86 -12.95 15.83
CA ARG A 150 -6.86 -13.84 16.40
C ARG A 150 -7.64 -13.08 17.47
N LEU A 151 -8.94 -13.33 17.57
CA LEU A 151 -9.79 -12.58 18.49
C LEU A 151 -10.36 -13.47 19.59
N ARG A 152 -10.45 -12.91 20.78
CA ARG A 152 -11.35 -13.38 21.84
C ARG A 152 -12.35 -12.28 22.16
N MET A 153 -13.59 -12.65 22.48
CA MET A 153 -14.63 -11.68 22.83
C MET A 153 -15.57 -12.20 23.91
N GLY A 154 -16.19 -11.29 24.67
CA GLY A 154 -17.11 -11.62 25.75
C GLY A 154 -17.38 -10.46 26.70
N GLN A 155 -18.06 -10.74 27.82
CA GLN A 155 -18.32 -9.75 28.88
C GLN A 155 -17.49 -10.13 30.12
N ASP A 156 -17.95 -11.11 30.89
CA ASP A 156 -17.22 -11.62 32.07
C ASP A 156 -16.13 -12.65 31.70
N GLN A 157 -16.32 -13.36 30.59
CA GLN A 157 -15.42 -14.41 30.12
C GLN A 157 -15.22 -14.27 28.61
N LEU A 158 -13.95 -14.26 28.19
CA LEU A 158 -13.58 -14.13 26.78
C LEU A 158 -13.45 -15.49 26.08
N TYR A 159 -14.16 -15.63 24.96
CA TYR A 159 -14.19 -16.83 24.11
C TYR A 159 -13.49 -16.57 22.77
N PHE A 160 -12.76 -17.55 22.25
CA PHE A 160 -12.18 -17.45 20.91
C PHE A 160 -13.27 -17.31 19.84
N VAL A 161 -13.10 -16.33 18.96
CA VAL A 161 -13.90 -16.19 17.74
C VAL A 161 -13.40 -17.23 16.74
N LYS A 162 -14.14 -18.34 16.61
CA LYS A 162 -13.76 -19.45 15.71
C LYS A 162 -13.88 -19.10 14.23
N ASP A 163 -14.79 -18.20 13.89
CA ASP A 163 -15.06 -17.76 12.53
C ASP A 163 -15.45 -16.29 12.54
N ILE A 164 -14.50 -15.44 12.11
CA ILE A 164 -14.66 -13.98 12.10
C ILE A 164 -15.66 -13.55 11.01
N LYS A 165 -15.68 -14.22 9.85
CA LYS A 165 -16.65 -13.92 8.78
C LYS A 165 -18.08 -14.17 9.26
N ARG A 166 -18.28 -15.28 9.99
CA ARG A 166 -19.56 -15.58 10.62
C ARG A 166 -19.95 -14.55 11.67
N LEU A 167 -19.01 -14.05 12.47
CA LEU A 167 -19.29 -12.97 13.41
C LEU A 167 -19.88 -11.74 12.70
N PHE A 168 -19.23 -11.26 11.63
CA PHE A 168 -19.73 -10.09 10.88
C PHE A 168 -21.05 -10.36 10.17
N TYR A 169 -21.25 -11.56 9.58
CA TYR A 169 -22.54 -11.92 9.00
C TYR A 169 -23.68 -11.83 10.04
N TYR A 170 -23.46 -12.31 11.27
CA TYR A 170 -24.46 -12.25 12.34
C TYR A 170 -24.66 -10.81 12.84
N MET A 171 -23.61 -9.99 12.89
CA MET A 171 -23.70 -8.56 13.21
C MET A 171 -24.54 -7.80 12.18
N GLU A 172 -24.27 -7.96 10.88
CA GLU A 172 -24.97 -7.27 9.79
C GLU A 172 -26.46 -7.66 9.70
N ASN A 173 -26.79 -8.92 10.01
CA ASN A 173 -28.15 -9.44 9.94
C ASN A 173 -28.91 -9.38 11.28
N ASN A 174 -28.33 -8.75 12.31
CA ASN A 174 -28.88 -8.65 13.66
C ASN A 174 -29.30 -10.01 14.26
N LEU A 175 -28.47 -11.04 14.05
CA LEU A 175 -28.72 -12.41 14.51
C LEU A 175 -27.92 -12.73 15.79
N GLU A 176 -28.51 -13.55 16.66
CA GLU A 176 -27.83 -14.01 17.88
C GLU A 176 -26.74 -15.04 17.57
N LEU A 177 -25.54 -14.84 18.11
CA LEU A 177 -24.39 -15.73 17.94
C LEU A 177 -23.95 -16.31 19.28
N LYS A 178 -24.16 -17.61 19.46
CA LYS A 178 -23.79 -18.33 20.70
C LYS A 178 -22.31 -18.71 20.70
N PHE A 179 -21.56 -18.24 21.70
CA PHE A 179 -20.15 -18.58 21.90
C PHE A 179 -19.94 -19.73 22.88
N GLY A 180 -20.80 -19.81 23.91
CA GLY A 180 -20.70 -20.82 24.96
C GLY A 180 -21.97 -20.95 25.78
N LYS A 181 -21.87 -21.57 26.97
CA LYS A 181 -23.00 -21.67 27.90
C LYS A 181 -23.34 -20.34 28.57
N LYS A 182 -22.33 -19.48 28.78
CA LYS A 182 -22.44 -18.23 29.55
C LYS A 182 -22.42 -16.96 28.70
N PHE A 183 -22.23 -17.06 27.38
CA PHE A 183 -22.17 -15.88 26.51
C PHE A 183 -22.81 -16.16 25.14
N THR A 184 -23.76 -15.30 24.79
CA THR A 184 -24.39 -15.19 23.47
C THR A 184 -24.31 -13.74 23.07
N TYR A 185 -23.63 -13.47 21.95
CA TYR A 185 -23.60 -12.14 21.38
C TYR A 185 -24.91 -11.85 20.66
N VAL A 186 -25.49 -10.69 20.95
CA VAL A 186 -26.79 -10.24 20.43
C VAL A 186 -26.62 -8.78 20.00
N PRO A 187 -26.54 -8.46 18.69
CA PRO A 187 -26.19 -7.11 18.21
C PRO A 187 -27.14 -6.01 18.69
N SER A 188 -28.41 -6.33 18.91
CA SER A 188 -29.41 -5.41 19.45
C SER A 188 -29.21 -5.08 20.93
N ARG A 189 -28.55 -5.94 21.72
CA ARG A 189 -28.34 -5.79 23.17
C ARG A 189 -26.90 -5.52 23.59
N HIS A 190 -25.97 -5.61 22.65
CA HIS A 190 -24.54 -5.48 22.89
C HIS A 190 -23.94 -4.36 22.05
N GLU A 191 -22.92 -3.73 22.61
CA GLU A 191 -22.12 -2.70 21.93
C GLU A 191 -20.64 -2.82 22.27
N PHE A 192 -19.80 -2.41 21.32
CA PHE A 192 -18.37 -2.23 21.52
C PHE A 192 -18.11 -0.74 21.81
N LYS A 193 -17.12 -0.45 22.65
CA LYS A 193 -16.76 0.92 23.05
C LYS A 193 -15.25 1.12 23.03
N GLY A 194 -14.81 2.37 22.87
CA GLY A 194 -13.40 2.74 22.87
C GLY A 194 -12.58 1.89 21.89
N LYS A 195 -11.42 1.41 22.33
CA LYS A 195 -10.52 0.57 21.51
C LYS A 195 -11.16 -0.70 20.94
N ASP A 196 -12.14 -1.28 21.64
CA ASP A 196 -12.83 -2.50 21.15
C ASP A 196 -13.69 -2.17 19.93
N LEU A 197 -14.28 -0.97 19.90
CA LEU A 197 -15.02 -0.45 18.74
C LEU A 197 -14.07 -0.15 17.58
N GLU A 198 -12.92 0.48 17.86
CA GLU A 198 -11.92 0.77 16.83
C GLU A 198 -11.37 -0.50 16.19
N LEU A 199 -11.05 -1.52 17.01
CA LEU A 199 -10.58 -2.81 16.53
C LEU A 199 -11.66 -3.55 15.71
N ILE A 200 -12.92 -3.57 16.15
CA ILE A 200 -13.96 -4.30 15.42
C ILE A 200 -14.30 -3.64 14.08
N GLU A 201 -14.27 -2.29 14.00
CA GLU A 201 -14.47 -1.57 12.75
C GLU A 201 -13.28 -1.75 11.79
N LEU A 202 -12.04 -1.77 12.29
CA LEU A 202 -10.86 -2.12 11.48
C LEU A 202 -11.05 -3.50 10.81
N ILE A 203 -11.50 -4.51 11.56
CA ILE A 203 -11.68 -5.86 11.03
C ILE A 203 -12.90 -5.95 10.11
N LYS A 204 -13.93 -5.13 10.34
CA LYS A 204 -15.10 -5.01 9.47
C LYS A 204 -14.73 -4.48 8.09
N GLU A 205 -13.83 -3.51 8.00
CA GLU A 205 -13.30 -3.03 6.71
C GLU A 205 -12.59 -4.15 5.95
N ILE A 206 -11.79 -4.97 6.65
CA ILE A 206 -11.14 -6.15 6.07
C ILE A 206 -12.20 -7.16 5.58
N TYR A 207 -13.26 -7.38 6.36
CA TYR A 207 -14.37 -8.26 6.00
C TYR A 207 -15.12 -7.77 4.74
N GLN A 208 -15.42 -6.47 4.64
CA GLN A 208 -16.06 -5.88 3.48
C GLN A 208 -15.18 -5.99 2.23
N THR A 209 -13.88 -5.77 2.38
CA THR A 209 -12.89 -5.96 1.31
C THR A 209 -12.89 -7.42 0.81
N ASP A 210 -12.85 -8.39 1.73
CA ASP A 210 -12.91 -9.82 1.39
C ASP A 210 -14.22 -10.22 0.70
N LYS A 211 -15.36 -9.65 1.12
CA LYS A 211 -16.66 -9.86 0.51
C LYS A 211 -16.67 -9.40 -0.95
N LEU A 212 -16.19 -8.19 -1.21
CA LEU A 212 -16.05 -7.66 -2.58
C LEU A 212 -15.17 -8.59 -3.44
N VAL A 213 -13.97 -8.94 -2.95
CA VAL A 213 -13.07 -9.84 -3.68
C VAL A 213 -13.74 -11.17 -4.00
N THR A 214 -14.48 -11.74 -3.05
CA THR A 214 -15.17 -13.03 -3.23
C THR A 214 -16.33 -12.95 -4.22
N GLU A 215 -17.09 -11.84 -4.20
CA GLU A 215 -18.21 -11.61 -5.13
C GLU A 215 -17.75 -11.51 -6.59
N TYR A 216 -16.59 -10.89 -6.85
CA TYR A 216 -16.04 -10.76 -8.21
C TYR A 216 -15.22 -11.99 -8.67
N ALA A 217 -14.78 -12.87 -7.78
CA ALA A 217 -13.87 -13.98 -8.10
C ALA A 217 -14.51 -15.25 -8.70
N GLN A 218 -15.76 -15.21 -9.18
CA GLN A 218 -16.48 -16.29 -9.90
C GLN A 218 -16.18 -17.73 -9.43
N GLY A 219 -16.23 -17.99 -8.12
CA GLY A 219 -16.14 -19.35 -7.58
C GLY A 219 -14.73 -19.90 -7.31
N MET A 220 -13.67 -19.10 -7.45
CA MET A 220 -12.38 -19.46 -6.86
C MET A 220 -12.48 -19.35 -5.32
N LYS A 221 -12.11 -20.41 -4.60
CA LYS A 221 -12.08 -20.42 -3.12
C LYS A 221 -11.03 -19.42 -2.62
N SER A 222 -11.46 -18.21 -2.28
CA SER A 222 -10.66 -17.23 -1.53
C SER A 222 -10.43 -17.73 -0.11
N THR A 223 -9.27 -18.33 0.15
CA THR A 223 -8.82 -18.73 1.50
C THR A 223 -7.82 -17.74 2.10
N GLY A 224 -7.60 -16.59 1.46
CA GLY A 224 -6.42 -15.75 1.73
C GLY A 224 -6.52 -14.83 2.96
N ILE A 225 -7.68 -14.21 3.20
CA ILE A 225 -7.77 -13.10 4.18
C ILE A 225 -8.19 -13.57 5.57
N PHE A 226 -9.02 -14.61 5.71
CA PHE A 226 -9.46 -15.10 7.02
C PHE A 226 -9.13 -16.60 7.24
N PRO A 227 -7.85 -16.95 7.45
CA PRO A 227 -7.46 -18.34 7.67
C PRO A 227 -7.71 -18.81 9.11
N ASP A 228 -8.42 -19.94 9.28
CA ASP A 228 -8.57 -20.68 10.55
C ASP A 228 -8.99 -19.82 11.77
N GLY A 229 -9.98 -18.95 11.60
CA GLY A 229 -10.47 -18.08 12.68
C GLY A 229 -9.56 -16.89 13.00
N ARG A 230 -8.65 -16.56 12.08
CA ARG A 230 -7.80 -15.36 12.13
C ARG A 230 -8.14 -14.44 10.97
N VAL A 231 -7.59 -13.23 11.00
CA VAL A 231 -7.65 -12.25 9.91
C VAL A 231 -6.24 -11.80 9.55
N CYS A 232 -5.91 -11.79 8.26
CA CYS A 232 -4.66 -11.28 7.71
C CYS A 232 -4.66 -9.75 7.71
N LEU A 233 -3.57 -9.17 8.21
CA LEU A 233 -3.33 -7.73 8.14
C LEU A 233 -2.36 -7.44 6.98
N THR A 234 -2.77 -6.52 6.11
CA THR A 234 -1.81 -5.80 5.25
C THR A 234 -0.95 -4.86 6.10
N ASP A 235 0.10 -4.29 5.52
CA ASP A 235 0.95 -3.32 6.23
C ASP A 235 0.12 -2.13 6.79
N SER A 236 -0.79 -1.57 5.99
CA SER A 236 -1.68 -0.49 6.42
C SER A 236 -2.60 -0.89 7.58
N TYR A 237 -3.18 -2.09 7.54
CA TYR A 237 -4.02 -2.57 8.63
C TYR A 237 -3.22 -2.91 9.89
N LEU A 238 -1.98 -3.38 9.75
CA LEU A 238 -1.06 -3.58 10.86
C LEU A 238 -0.73 -2.26 11.56
N LYS A 239 -0.37 -1.21 10.81
CA LYS A 239 -0.10 0.12 11.39
C LYS A 239 -1.29 0.65 12.17
N ARG A 240 -2.50 0.55 11.61
CA ARG A 240 -3.73 0.95 12.30
C ARG A 240 -3.98 0.12 13.56
N PHE A 241 -3.75 -1.19 13.52
CA PHE A 241 -3.84 -2.04 14.71
C PHE A 241 -2.85 -1.59 15.80
N LEU A 242 -1.59 -1.33 15.44
CA LEU A 242 -0.56 -0.88 16.39
C LEU A 242 -0.89 0.51 16.96
N GLN A 243 -1.47 1.40 16.17
CA GLN A 243 -1.95 2.71 16.65
C GLN A 243 -3.11 2.57 17.66
N ILE A 244 -4.08 1.69 17.42
CA ILE A 244 -5.19 1.42 18.37
C ILE A 244 -4.64 0.91 19.72
N TYR A 245 -3.54 0.15 19.68
CA TYR A 245 -2.92 -0.46 20.85
C TYR A 245 -1.66 0.28 21.35
N GLU A 246 -1.44 1.52 20.93
CA GLU A 246 -0.22 2.26 21.25
C GLU A 246 -0.01 2.43 22.76
N ASP A 247 -1.08 2.71 23.50
CA ASP A 247 -1.06 2.90 24.95
C ASP A 247 -1.60 1.68 25.74
N THR A 248 -1.94 0.58 25.06
CA THR A 248 -2.49 -0.60 25.75
C THR A 248 -1.81 -1.90 25.34
N PRO A 249 -1.43 -2.75 26.33
CA PRO A 249 -0.74 -3.98 26.01
C PRO A 249 -1.65 -4.97 25.29
N PHE A 250 -1.06 -5.81 24.45
CA PHE A 250 -1.74 -6.91 23.75
C PHE A 250 -0.93 -8.20 23.82
N ASN A 251 -1.58 -9.32 23.53
CA ASN A 251 -0.90 -10.61 23.48
C ASN A 251 -0.33 -10.86 22.08
N ALA A 252 0.85 -11.46 21.99
CA ALA A 252 1.48 -11.78 20.72
C ALA A 252 1.99 -13.22 20.67
N LEU A 253 1.99 -13.80 19.47
CA LEU A 253 2.60 -15.07 19.12
C LEU A 253 3.50 -14.86 17.89
N ILE A 254 4.76 -14.59 18.13
CA ILE A 254 5.71 -14.22 17.08
C ILE A 254 6.62 -15.40 16.80
N LEU A 255 6.49 -15.96 15.59
CA LEU A 255 7.29 -17.10 15.10
C LEU A 255 7.30 -18.30 16.07
N GLY A 256 6.17 -18.54 16.75
CA GLY A 256 5.99 -19.63 17.72
C GLY A 256 6.32 -19.25 19.17
N SER A 257 6.90 -18.08 19.41
CA SER A 257 7.17 -17.57 20.77
C SER A 257 6.00 -16.73 21.26
N ARG A 258 5.42 -17.11 22.41
CA ARG A 258 4.29 -16.40 23.01
C ARG A 258 4.80 -15.33 23.97
N SER A 259 4.28 -14.12 23.81
CA SER A 259 4.53 -12.97 24.68
C SER A 259 3.20 -12.40 25.13
N GLU A 260 3.05 -12.23 26.44
CA GLU A 260 1.84 -11.66 27.03
C GLU A 260 2.11 -10.21 27.42
N LEU A 261 1.08 -9.37 27.29
CA LEU A 261 1.14 -7.95 27.65
C LEU A 261 2.25 -7.15 26.94
N VAL A 262 2.48 -7.44 25.65
CA VAL A 262 3.40 -6.70 24.79
C VAL A 262 2.98 -5.24 24.70
N LYS A 263 3.91 -4.32 24.95
CA LYS A 263 3.72 -2.87 24.87
C LYS A 263 4.41 -2.30 23.64
N ILE A 264 3.94 -1.13 23.22
CA ILE A 264 4.58 -0.34 22.18
C ILE A 264 5.35 0.80 22.86
N LYS A 265 6.65 0.89 22.58
CA LYS A 265 7.54 1.96 23.02
C LYS A 265 7.80 2.90 21.87
N ARG A 266 7.60 4.20 22.07
CA ARG A 266 7.98 5.26 21.12
C ARG A 266 9.45 5.63 21.31
N GLU A 267 10.33 4.69 21.03
CA GLU A 267 11.76 4.78 21.28
C GLU A 267 12.50 4.05 20.15
N ASP A 268 13.70 4.54 19.82
CA ASP A 268 14.61 3.88 18.89
C ASP A 268 15.07 2.53 19.44
N VAL A 269 15.30 1.55 18.55
CA VAL A 269 15.85 0.25 18.95
C VAL A 269 17.33 0.40 19.34
N PRO A 270 17.79 -0.28 20.41
CA PRO A 270 19.19 -0.21 20.84
C PRO A 270 20.07 -1.07 19.93
N VAL A 271 20.51 -0.50 18.82
CA VAL A 271 21.45 -1.12 17.87
C VAL A 271 22.81 -0.46 18.04
N THR A 272 23.86 -1.28 18.14
CA THR A 272 25.25 -0.82 18.22
C THR A 272 26.02 -1.27 16.98
N PHE A 273 26.66 -0.32 16.32
CA PHE A 273 27.57 -0.57 15.21
C PHE A 273 29.00 -0.53 15.74
N LEU A 274 29.68 -1.66 15.74
CA LEU A 274 31.08 -1.78 16.15
C LEU A 274 31.99 -1.86 14.91
N LEU A 275 32.78 -0.82 14.67
CA LEU A 275 33.75 -0.76 13.58
C LEU A 275 35.14 -1.16 14.09
N SER A 276 35.73 -2.18 13.47
CA SER A 276 37.07 -2.70 13.77
C SER A 276 37.84 -3.06 12.49
N ASN A 277 39.16 -3.23 12.60
CA ASN A 277 39.97 -3.82 11.53
C ASN A 277 39.97 -5.35 11.62
N GLU A 278 40.08 -6.01 10.47
CA GLU A 278 40.38 -7.44 10.37
C GLU A 278 41.37 -7.66 9.23
N GLY A 279 42.66 -7.77 9.58
CA GLY A 279 43.73 -7.73 8.58
C GLY A 279 43.78 -6.38 7.89
N THR A 280 43.75 -6.37 6.56
CA THR A 280 43.73 -5.15 5.74
C THR A 280 42.32 -4.63 5.49
N ASP A 281 41.26 -5.20 6.08
CA ASP A 281 39.86 -4.82 5.81
C ASP A 281 39.19 -4.13 7.01
N LEU A 282 38.10 -3.41 6.75
CA LEU A 282 37.21 -2.87 7.78
C LEU A 282 36.02 -3.81 7.98
N VAL A 283 35.63 -3.97 9.23
CA VAL A 283 34.52 -4.82 9.63
C VAL A 283 33.56 -4.02 10.51
N LEU A 284 32.30 -3.94 10.08
CA LEU A 284 31.21 -3.35 10.84
C LEU A 284 30.33 -4.47 11.41
N ASN A 285 30.44 -4.72 12.70
CA ASN A 285 29.57 -5.64 13.43
C ASN A 285 28.32 -4.90 13.92
N ILE A 286 27.15 -5.46 13.68
CA ILE A 286 25.87 -4.86 14.06
C ILE A 286 25.30 -5.67 15.23
N ASP A 287 25.41 -5.12 16.42
CA ASP A 287 24.98 -5.76 17.65
C ASP A 287 23.63 -5.24 18.14
N PHE A 288 22.79 -6.17 18.57
CA PHE A 288 21.50 -5.92 19.18
C PHE A 288 21.06 -7.16 19.97
N GLU A 289 20.29 -6.92 21.02
CA GLU A 289 19.80 -7.99 21.89
C GLU A 289 18.82 -8.91 21.15
N GLY A 290 19.03 -10.22 21.30
CA GLY A 290 18.11 -11.24 20.75
C GLY A 290 17.95 -11.15 19.23
N SER A 291 16.71 -10.97 18.77
CA SER A 291 16.37 -10.82 17.35
C SER A 291 15.69 -9.49 17.10
N LEU A 292 16.07 -8.83 16.01
CA LEU A 292 15.42 -7.63 15.52
C LEU A 292 14.49 -8.00 14.37
N LEU A 293 13.16 -7.92 14.58
CA LEU A 293 12.17 -8.30 13.58
C LEU A 293 11.36 -7.07 13.14
N PRO A 294 11.48 -6.60 11.88
CA PRO A 294 10.60 -5.56 11.37
C PRO A 294 9.17 -6.08 11.30
N LEU A 295 8.25 -5.33 11.91
CA LEU A 295 6.83 -5.59 11.88
C LEU A 295 6.18 -4.95 10.66
N THR A 296 6.56 -3.73 10.28
CA THR A 296 6.06 -3.05 9.07
C THR A 296 7.10 -3.08 7.94
N GLU A 297 6.64 -2.96 6.70
CA GLU A 297 7.48 -3.04 5.50
C GLU A 297 8.43 -1.85 5.34
N ASP A 298 8.02 -0.69 5.84
CA ASP A 298 8.86 0.51 5.88
C ASP A 298 9.86 0.52 7.03
N GLY A 299 9.69 -0.34 8.03
CA GLY A 299 10.53 -0.38 9.22
C GLY A 299 10.15 0.67 10.28
N GLU A 300 8.91 1.17 10.30
CA GLU A 300 8.44 2.05 11.39
C GLU A 300 8.33 1.28 12.73
N TYR A 301 7.92 0.01 12.69
CA TYR A 301 7.76 -0.82 13.89
C TYR A 301 8.68 -2.04 13.86
N PHE A 302 9.33 -2.31 14.99
CA PHE A 302 10.18 -3.49 15.21
C PHE A 302 9.76 -4.25 16.47
N TYR A 303 9.91 -5.57 16.46
CA TYR A 303 9.77 -6.41 17.64
C TYR A 303 11.14 -6.90 18.09
N THR A 304 11.49 -6.62 19.34
CA THR A 304 12.73 -7.07 19.98
C THR A 304 12.56 -7.11 21.51
N GLY A 305 13.25 -8.03 22.18
CA GLY A 305 13.24 -8.12 23.66
C GLY A 305 11.86 -8.35 24.30
N GLY A 306 10.87 -8.87 23.55
CA GLY A 306 9.50 -9.06 24.06
C GLY A 306 8.56 -7.87 23.87
N GLU A 307 9.05 -6.76 23.35
CA GLU A 307 8.32 -5.49 23.19
C GLU A 307 8.30 -5.06 21.73
N VAL A 308 7.39 -4.13 21.40
CA VAL A 308 7.36 -3.46 20.10
C VAL A 308 7.95 -2.06 20.25
N TYR A 309 8.85 -1.69 19.34
CA TYR A 309 9.44 -0.36 19.24
C TYR A 309 8.89 0.33 18.00
N ARG A 310 8.32 1.51 18.19
CA ARG A 310 8.02 2.47 17.13
C ARG A 310 9.18 3.45 17.08
N ILE A 311 10.05 3.26 16.10
CA ILE A 311 11.31 3.99 15.99
C ILE A 311 11.12 5.31 15.24
N SER A 312 12.09 6.20 15.34
CA SER A 312 12.13 7.45 14.59
C SER A 312 12.24 7.21 13.08
N GLU A 313 11.71 8.15 12.30
CA GLU A 313 11.84 8.12 10.83
C GLU A 313 13.32 8.08 10.42
N GLN A 314 14.17 8.83 11.14
CA GLN A 314 15.62 8.83 10.97
C GLN A 314 16.22 7.43 11.16
N GLN A 315 15.94 6.76 12.27
CA GLN A 315 16.50 5.44 12.51
C GLN A 315 15.95 4.42 11.50
N SER A 316 14.67 4.51 11.16
CA SER A 316 14.03 3.64 10.17
C SER A 316 14.70 3.72 8.79
N GLU A 317 14.92 4.94 8.30
CA GLU A 317 15.55 5.20 7.01
C GLU A 317 16.98 4.65 6.99
N TYR A 318 17.79 4.98 8.00
CA TYR A 318 19.22 4.64 8.00
C TYR A 318 19.53 3.21 8.43
N LEU A 319 18.70 2.57 9.25
CA LEU A 319 18.91 1.17 9.66
C LEU A 319 18.54 0.18 8.56
N LYS A 320 17.58 0.52 7.69
CA LYS A 320 17.06 -0.39 6.66
C LYS A 320 18.13 -0.95 5.72
N PRO A 321 19.06 -0.17 5.12
CA PRO A 321 20.12 -0.72 4.27
C PRO A 321 21.02 -1.74 5.00
N PHE A 322 21.41 -1.44 6.24
CA PHE A 322 22.22 -2.35 7.06
C PHE A 322 21.46 -3.64 7.38
N TYR A 323 20.19 -3.54 7.76
CA TYR A 323 19.34 -4.70 8.00
C TYR A 323 19.19 -5.59 6.75
N MET A 324 18.96 -4.99 5.58
CA MET A 324 18.88 -5.75 4.32
C MET A 324 20.19 -6.46 3.98
N ALA A 325 21.33 -5.78 4.16
CA ALA A 325 22.65 -6.38 3.97
C ALA A 325 22.89 -7.57 4.91
N MET A 326 22.53 -7.44 6.19
CA MET A 326 22.62 -8.53 7.17
C MET A 326 21.77 -9.74 6.77
N MET A 327 20.54 -9.49 6.33
CA MET A 327 19.62 -10.56 5.91
C MET A 327 20.11 -11.29 4.66
N TYR A 328 20.71 -10.57 3.71
CA TYR A 328 21.31 -11.14 2.50
C TYR A 328 22.53 -12.01 2.83
N GLN A 329 23.45 -11.48 3.63
CA GLN A 329 24.69 -12.18 3.99
C GLN A 329 24.50 -13.24 5.10
N LYS A 330 23.32 -13.26 5.75
CA LYS A 330 22.99 -14.14 6.88
C LYS A 330 23.99 -14.02 8.04
N THR A 331 24.53 -12.82 8.24
CA THR A 331 25.50 -12.50 9.29
C THR A 331 25.27 -11.08 9.79
N ARG A 332 25.68 -10.82 11.03
CA ARG A 332 25.68 -9.47 11.62
C ARG A 332 26.96 -8.68 11.30
N LYS A 333 27.87 -9.28 10.55
CA LYS A 333 29.19 -8.76 10.25
C LYS A 333 29.27 -8.35 8.79
N LEU A 334 29.39 -7.05 8.53
CA LEU A 334 29.59 -6.50 7.19
C LEU A 334 31.07 -6.20 6.99
N ARG A 335 31.67 -6.79 5.96
CA ARG A 335 33.10 -6.63 5.62
C ARG A 335 33.25 -5.69 4.43
N PHE A 336 34.14 -4.71 4.57
CA PHE A 336 34.53 -3.74 3.54
C PHE A 336 36.01 -3.95 3.24
N ILE A 337 36.30 -4.34 2.00
CA ILE A 337 37.66 -4.63 1.53
C ILE A 337 38.52 -3.37 1.48
N GLU A 338 39.84 -3.54 1.44
CA GLU A 338 40.82 -2.45 1.43
C GLU A 338 40.50 -1.32 0.43
N GLU A 339 40.06 -1.67 -0.79
CA GLU A 339 39.72 -0.71 -1.83
C GLU A 339 38.48 0.14 -1.50
N ASP A 340 37.56 -0.39 -0.70
CA ASP A 340 36.29 0.26 -0.35
C ASP A 340 36.36 1.07 0.97
N LYS A 341 37.45 0.97 1.74
CA LYS A 341 37.55 1.55 3.09
C LYS A 341 37.25 3.05 3.13
N GLN A 342 37.92 3.80 2.25
CA GLN A 342 37.81 5.25 2.28
C GLN A 342 36.41 5.71 1.87
N ARG A 343 35.82 5.01 0.89
CA ARG A 343 34.44 5.25 0.48
C ARG A 343 33.46 4.93 1.61
N PHE A 344 33.64 3.80 2.29
CA PHE A 344 32.82 3.41 3.44
C PHE A 344 32.88 4.47 4.56
N VAL A 345 34.09 4.91 4.95
CA VAL A 345 34.26 5.92 6.01
C VAL A 345 33.67 7.28 5.63
N SER A 346 33.82 7.69 4.38
CA SER A 346 33.30 8.97 3.88
C SER A 346 31.78 8.96 3.71
N GLU A 347 31.25 7.94 3.04
CA GLU A 347 29.86 7.93 2.55
C GLU A 347 28.91 7.18 3.49
N ILE A 348 29.35 6.10 4.14
CA ILE A 348 28.43 5.14 4.81
C ILE A 348 28.49 5.26 6.34
N LEU A 349 29.67 5.50 6.92
CA LEU A 349 29.86 5.57 8.36
C LEU A 349 28.97 6.63 9.06
N PRO A 350 28.76 7.85 8.51
CA PRO A 350 27.84 8.81 9.10
C PRO A 350 26.40 8.33 9.17
N PHE A 351 25.97 7.45 8.25
CA PHE A 351 24.63 6.85 8.30
C PHE A 351 24.54 5.74 9.35
N ALA A 352 25.62 4.98 9.60
CA ALA A 352 25.67 4.03 10.70
C ALA A 352 25.51 4.72 12.07
N GLU A 353 26.15 5.89 12.25
CA GLU A 353 26.01 6.73 13.46
C GLU A 353 24.58 7.25 13.66
N LYS A 354 23.84 7.52 12.57
CA LYS A 354 22.43 7.92 12.65
C LYS A 354 21.47 6.75 12.82
N ALA A 355 21.85 5.55 12.40
CA ALA A 355 21.05 4.32 12.53
C ALA A 355 21.14 3.70 13.93
N GLY A 356 22.20 3.99 14.69
CA GLY A 356 22.39 3.45 16.03
C GLY A 356 23.69 3.94 16.65
N LYS A 357 24.03 3.37 17.81
CA LYS A 357 25.25 3.75 18.52
C LYS A 357 26.48 3.27 17.76
N LEU A 358 27.28 4.17 17.23
CA LEU A 358 28.57 3.84 16.61
C LEU A 358 29.68 3.75 17.68
N VAL A 359 30.43 2.66 17.65
CA VAL A 359 31.63 2.42 18.47
C VAL A 359 32.76 2.05 17.51
N ILE A 360 33.86 2.80 17.55
CA ILE A 360 35.03 2.57 16.71
C ILE A 360 36.19 2.13 17.63
N THR A 361 36.90 1.05 17.28
CA THR A 361 38.08 0.63 18.05
C THR A 361 39.19 1.68 17.98
N GLU A 362 40.03 1.79 19.01
CA GLU A 362 41.12 2.77 19.04
C GLU A 362 42.05 2.66 17.82
N GLU A 363 42.34 1.43 17.38
CA GLU A 363 43.13 1.15 16.18
C GLU A 363 42.55 1.83 14.94
N VAL A 364 41.26 1.67 14.67
CA VAL A 364 40.59 2.29 13.51
C VAL A 364 40.41 3.78 13.73
N ASN A 365 40.09 4.21 14.95
CA ASN A 365 39.88 5.62 15.25
C ASN A 365 41.17 6.44 15.04
N SER A 366 42.35 5.86 15.28
CA SER A 366 43.64 6.51 15.01
C SER A 366 43.96 6.66 13.52
N THR A 367 43.34 5.85 12.67
CA THR A 367 43.48 5.94 11.21
C THR A 367 42.41 6.81 10.58
N ILE A 368 41.32 7.13 11.29
CA ILE A 368 40.27 8.04 10.82
C ILE A 368 40.61 9.48 11.17
N GLU A 369 40.36 10.39 10.25
CA GLU A 369 40.46 11.83 10.48
C GLU A 369 39.18 12.55 10.03
N LYS A 370 38.80 13.57 10.79
CA LYS A 370 37.65 14.43 10.50
C LYS A 370 38.14 15.87 10.48
N LEU A 371 38.18 16.44 9.29
CA LEU A 371 38.65 17.80 9.02
C LEU A 371 37.49 18.60 8.40
N PRO A 372 37.42 19.92 8.62
CA PRO A 372 36.42 20.76 7.96
C PRO A 372 36.68 20.81 6.45
N LEU A 373 35.60 20.87 5.66
CA LEU A 373 35.69 21.08 4.22
C LEU A 373 35.95 22.56 3.90
N GLU A 374 37.01 22.82 3.15
CA GLU A 374 37.23 24.07 2.43
C GLU A 374 37.05 23.80 0.92
N ALA A 375 35.89 24.17 0.37
CA ALA A 375 35.62 24.01 -1.04
C ALA A 375 36.09 25.24 -1.83
N GLU A 376 36.92 25.02 -2.85
CA GLU A 376 37.39 26.05 -3.75
C GLU A 376 36.99 25.73 -5.19
N VAL A 377 36.53 26.77 -5.90
CA VAL A 377 36.17 26.69 -7.32
C VAL A 377 36.97 27.74 -8.08
N TYR A 378 37.76 27.30 -9.04
CA TYR A 378 38.55 28.17 -9.90
C TYR A 378 37.91 28.24 -11.28
N LEU A 379 37.41 29.41 -11.64
CA LEU A 379 36.80 29.68 -12.93
C LEU A 379 37.78 30.43 -13.83
N ASP A 380 38.04 29.86 -14.99
CA ASP A 380 38.87 30.44 -16.03
C ASP A 380 38.13 30.43 -17.38
N ARG A 381 38.71 31.13 -18.35
CA ARG A 381 38.20 31.23 -19.71
C ARG A 381 39.15 30.53 -20.66
N ASP A 382 38.61 29.62 -21.46
CA ASP A 382 39.31 28.98 -22.57
C ASP A 382 38.55 29.27 -23.87
N GLY A 383 39.03 30.26 -24.63
CA GLY A 383 38.35 30.72 -25.84
C GLY A 383 36.97 31.35 -25.58
N SER A 384 35.90 30.71 -26.09
CA SER A 384 34.50 31.09 -25.84
C SER A 384 33.93 30.47 -24.56
N ASP A 385 34.62 29.51 -23.97
CA ASP A 385 34.06 28.62 -22.96
C ASP A 385 34.56 28.98 -21.56
N ILE A 386 33.77 28.64 -20.55
CA ILE A 386 34.19 28.70 -19.15
C ILE A 386 34.75 27.33 -18.76
N VAL A 387 35.92 27.33 -18.13
CA VAL A 387 36.53 26.14 -17.54
C VAL A 387 36.50 26.29 -16.02
N ALA A 388 36.01 25.28 -15.31
CA ALA A 388 36.07 25.25 -13.86
C ALA A 388 36.95 24.10 -13.37
N GLU A 389 37.72 24.38 -12.32
CA GLU A 389 38.41 23.39 -11.51
C GLU A 389 37.85 23.43 -10.09
N VAL A 390 37.36 22.29 -9.61
CA VAL A 390 36.77 22.15 -8.26
C VAL A 390 37.75 21.40 -7.37
N ARG A 391 38.00 21.96 -6.19
CA ARG A 391 38.89 21.38 -5.17
C ARG A 391 38.16 21.31 -3.83
N TYR A 392 38.05 20.12 -3.27
CA TYR A 392 37.63 19.90 -1.89
C TYR A 392 38.87 19.71 -1.04
N ILE A 393 39.13 20.68 -0.16
CA ILE A 393 40.33 20.73 0.67
C ILE A 393 39.96 20.32 2.09
N TYR A 394 40.71 19.38 2.63
CA TYR A 394 40.59 18.88 4.00
C TYR A 394 41.99 18.86 4.63
N GLY A 395 42.42 19.97 5.20
CA GLY A 395 43.80 20.13 5.68
C GLY A 395 44.81 19.92 4.55
N GLU A 396 45.61 18.86 4.62
CA GLU A 396 46.61 18.53 3.58
C GLU A 396 46.03 17.74 2.39
N HIS A 397 44.78 17.29 2.47
CA HIS A 397 44.11 16.53 1.43
C HIS A 397 43.45 17.48 0.42
N THR A 398 43.71 17.29 -0.87
CA THR A 398 43.03 17.99 -1.95
C THR A 398 42.38 16.97 -2.88
N ILE A 399 41.06 17.03 -2.99
CA ILE A 399 40.26 16.11 -3.80
C ILE A 399 39.64 16.90 -4.94
N ASN A 400 39.81 16.39 -6.17
CA ASN A 400 39.09 16.90 -7.33
C ASN A 400 38.01 15.87 -7.73
N PRO A 401 36.71 16.23 -7.70
CA PRO A 401 35.62 15.29 -7.95
C PRO A 401 35.56 14.78 -9.40
N PHE A 402 36.25 15.45 -10.33
CA PHE A 402 36.26 15.09 -11.75
C PHE A 402 37.51 14.29 -12.15
N LEU A 403 38.41 13.99 -11.20
CA LEU A 403 39.53 13.08 -11.41
C LEU A 403 39.20 11.67 -10.91
N PRO A 404 39.73 10.61 -11.57
CA PRO A 404 39.58 9.25 -11.06
C PRO A 404 40.21 9.12 -9.68
N TYR A 405 39.53 8.39 -8.80
CA TYR A 405 39.90 8.18 -7.40
C TYR A 405 41.36 7.75 -7.20
N ASN A 406 41.90 6.94 -8.12
CA ASN A 406 43.27 6.40 -8.06
C ASN A 406 44.38 7.45 -8.32
N LYS A 407 44.03 8.69 -8.68
CA LYS A 407 44.97 9.82 -8.81
C LYS A 407 44.88 10.82 -7.66
N ALA A 408 43.95 10.64 -6.73
CA ALA A 408 43.88 11.47 -5.53
C ALA A 408 45.04 11.08 -4.62
N SER A 409 45.94 12.03 -4.34
CA SER A 409 47.02 11.81 -3.38
C SER A 409 46.39 11.60 -2.00
N ASN A 410 46.69 10.47 -1.35
CA ASN A 410 46.44 10.29 0.08
C ASN A 410 47.75 10.51 0.84
N PRO A 411 48.16 11.77 1.09
CA PRO A 411 49.47 12.08 1.66
C PRO A 411 49.65 11.54 3.09
N SER A 412 48.57 11.39 3.87
CA SER A 412 48.63 10.95 5.27
C SER A 412 48.46 9.44 5.47
N GLY A 413 47.94 8.72 4.47
CA GLY A 413 47.56 7.30 4.59
C GLY A 413 46.37 7.04 5.54
N LYS A 414 45.73 8.10 6.05
CA LYS A 414 44.56 8.04 6.92
C LYS A 414 43.27 8.00 6.10
N LEU A 415 42.19 7.63 6.78
CA LEU A 415 40.83 7.57 6.25
C LEU A 415 40.08 8.86 6.60
N LEU A 416 39.81 9.68 5.59
CA LEU A 416 39.15 10.98 5.77
C LEU A 416 37.62 10.83 5.81
N ILE A 417 36.94 11.41 6.80
CA ILE A 417 35.49 11.60 6.77
C ILE A 417 35.17 12.89 6.00
N ARG A 418 34.39 12.76 4.92
CA ARG A 418 34.05 13.87 4.01
C ARG A 418 32.67 14.47 4.29
N GLU A 419 32.49 15.75 3.99
CA GLU A 419 31.22 16.46 4.04
C GLU A 419 30.44 16.32 2.72
N VAL A 420 30.04 15.08 2.40
CA VAL A 420 29.43 14.71 1.11
C VAL A 420 28.23 15.58 0.73
N LYS A 421 27.40 16.00 1.70
CA LYS A 421 26.24 16.86 1.42
C LYS A 421 26.61 18.21 0.79
N THR A 422 27.66 18.85 1.31
CA THR A 422 28.13 20.14 0.81
C THR A 422 28.85 19.95 -0.52
N GLU A 423 29.60 18.86 -0.66
CA GLU A 423 30.23 18.48 -1.93
C GLU A 423 29.19 18.26 -3.05
N ASP A 424 28.13 17.49 -2.78
CA ASP A 424 27.05 17.20 -3.73
C ASP A 424 26.28 18.45 -4.13
N ALA A 425 25.98 19.36 -3.18
CA ALA A 425 25.33 20.63 -3.50
C ALA A 425 26.11 21.45 -4.54
N ILE A 426 27.45 21.47 -4.43
CA ILE A 426 28.32 22.14 -5.42
C ILE A 426 28.22 21.44 -6.78
N LEU A 427 28.22 20.10 -6.82
CA LEU A 427 28.10 19.34 -8.06
C LEU A 427 26.75 19.52 -8.75
N GLU A 428 25.66 19.58 -7.98
CA GLU A 428 24.32 19.85 -8.49
C GLU A 428 24.24 21.22 -9.19
N ILE A 429 24.87 22.25 -8.64
CA ILE A 429 24.90 23.58 -9.28
C ILE A 429 25.60 23.53 -10.65
N PHE A 430 26.72 22.80 -10.75
CA PHE A 430 27.38 22.59 -12.05
C PHE A 430 26.55 21.76 -13.03
N ALA A 431 25.80 20.76 -12.52
CA ALA A 431 24.90 19.98 -13.34
C ALA A 431 23.74 20.81 -13.90
N MET A 432 23.15 21.70 -13.08
CA MET A 432 22.12 22.66 -13.51
C MET A 432 22.61 23.59 -14.62
N ALA A 433 23.88 23.99 -14.55
CA ALA A 433 24.54 24.82 -15.55
C ALA A 433 24.88 24.08 -16.86
N ASN A 434 24.67 22.76 -16.96
CA ASN A 434 25.06 21.92 -18.11
C ASN A 434 26.58 21.89 -18.39
N PHE A 435 27.42 21.95 -17.35
CA PHE A 435 28.86 21.70 -17.50
C PHE A 435 29.14 20.28 -17.99
N LYS A 436 30.19 20.14 -18.81
CA LYS A 436 30.67 18.85 -19.32
C LYS A 436 32.03 18.52 -18.73
N VAL A 437 32.19 17.28 -18.28
CA VAL A 437 33.44 16.79 -17.70
C VAL A 437 34.49 16.53 -18.77
N ASN A 438 35.70 17.06 -18.58
CA ASN A 438 36.86 16.82 -19.43
C ASN A 438 38.15 16.79 -18.58
N GLU A 439 38.79 15.63 -18.47
CA GLU A 439 40.11 15.43 -17.84
C GLU A 439 40.34 16.15 -16.48
N GLY A 440 39.43 16.01 -15.52
CA GLY A 440 39.59 16.63 -14.18
C GLY A 440 39.17 18.10 -14.10
N LYS A 441 38.74 18.68 -15.21
CA LYS A 441 38.08 19.98 -15.28
C LYS A 441 36.68 19.83 -15.85
N ILE A 442 35.89 20.88 -15.75
CA ILE A 442 34.57 20.95 -16.36
C ILE A 442 34.47 22.17 -17.27
N HIS A 443 33.80 22.01 -18.40
CA HIS A 443 33.68 23.04 -19.44
C HIS A 443 32.22 23.41 -19.67
N LEU A 444 31.97 24.70 -19.83
CA LEU A 444 30.67 25.24 -20.20
C LEU A 444 30.79 26.06 -21.48
N SER A 445 29.98 25.68 -22.47
CA SER A 445 29.90 26.35 -23.77
C SER A 445 28.51 26.94 -24.00
N GLY A 446 28.45 27.98 -24.82
CA GLY A 446 27.21 28.64 -25.25
C GLY A 446 26.85 29.86 -24.42
N ASP A 447 26.61 30.98 -25.11
CA ASP A 447 26.44 32.30 -24.48
C ASP A 447 25.26 32.37 -23.50
N GLU A 448 24.14 31.72 -23.80
CA GLU A 448 22.98 31.65 -22.90
C GLU A 448 23.29 30.90 -21.60
N ASN A 449 23.96 29.74 -21.69
CA ASN A 449 24.34 28.96 -20.52
C ASN A 449 25.38 29.70 -19.67
N ILE A 450 26.35 30.33 -20.32
CA ILE A 450 27.39 31.14 -19.67
C ILE A 450 26.75 32.33 -18.92
N TYR A 451 25.78 33.00 -19.54
CA TYR A 451 25.04 34.10 -18.92
C TYR A 451 24.27 33.63 -17.68
N ASP A 452 23.48 32.55 -17.80
CA ASP A 452 22.70 31.99 -16.69
C ASP A 452 23.63 31.53 -15.55
N PHE A 453 24.72 30.84 -15.89
CA PHE A 453 25.72 30.41 -14.92
C PHE A 453 26.32 31.59 -14.15
N ALA A 454 26.83 32.61 -14.87
CA ALA A 454 27.53 33.74 -14.26
C ALA A 454 26.62 34.60 -13.36
N PHE A 455 25.35 34.80 -13.75
CA PHE A 455 24.46 35.71 -13.01
C PHE A 455 23.56 35.02 -11.98
N ARG A 456 23.22 33.73 -12.16
CA ARG A 456 22.30 33.02 -11.27
C ARG A 456 22.97 31.94 -10.44
N LEU A 457 23.86 31.16 -11.04
CA LEU A 457 24.39 29.95 -10.40
C LEU A 457 25.70 30.22 -9.64
N VAL A 458 26.51 31.18 -10.07
CA VAL A 458 27.70 31.62 -9.34
C VAL A 458 27.40 32.15 -7.93
N PRO A 459 26.38 33.01 -7.70
CA PRO A 459 26.00 33.39 -6.33
C PRO A 459 25.66 32.20 -5.44
N LEU A 460 24.98 31.17 -5.98
CA LEU A 460 24.67 29.93 -5.24
C LEU A 460 25.94 29.14 -4.94
N LEU A 461 26.90 29.07 -5.87
CA LEU A 461 28.20 28.44 -5.62
C LEU A 461 28.96 29.13 -4.48
N GLN A 462 28.84 30.46 -4.35
CA GLN A 462 29.49 31.22 -3.30
C GLN A 462 28.92 30.97 -1.90
N GLU A 463 27.69 30.43 -1.79
CA GLU A 463 27.11 30.02 -0.51
C GLU A 463 27.76 28.73 0.04
N HIS A 464 28.36 27.92 -0.84
CA HIS A 464 28.92 26.60 -0.50
C HIS A 464 30.43 26.49 -0.74
N SER A 465 31.05 27.46 -1.42
CA SER A 465 32.47 27.40 -1.81
C SER A 465 33.09 28.78 -2.01
N SER A 466 34.42 28.85 -1.89
CA SER A 466 35.20 30.01 -2.29
C SER A 466 35.41 30.00 -3.80
N VAL A 467 34.83 30.97 -4.51
CA VAL A 467 34.92 31.07 -5.97
C VAL A 467 35.98 32.09 -6.38
N PHE A 468 36.95 31.63 -7.16
CA PHE A 468 38.05 32.41 -7.73
C PHE A 468 37.87 32.56 -9.23
N TYR A 469 38.20 33.74 -9.77
CA TYR A 469 38.05 34.06 -11.19
C TYR A 469 39.36 34.58 -11.77
N SER A 470 39.71 34.15 -12.97
CA SER A 470 40.80 34.75 -13.74
C SER A 470 40.46 36.16 -14.25
N GLU A 471 41.48 36.96 -14.57
CA GLU A 471 41.27 38.31 -15.13
C GLU A 471 40.57 38.28 -16.50
N SER A 472 40.78 37.23 -17.30
CA SER A 472 40.12 37.02 -18.59
C SER A 472 38.61 36.82 -18.43
N LEU A 473 38.17 36.26 -17.31
CA LEU A 473 36.75 36.08 -16.98
C LEU A 473 36.11 37.36 -16.40
N LYS A 474 36.85 38.17 -15.63
CA LYS A 474 36.37 39.47 -15.11
C LYS A 474 36.02 40.48 -16.22
N ASN A 475 36.65 40.37 -17.38
CA ASN A 475 36.43 41.26 -18.52
C ASN A 475 35.27 40.83 -19.44
N LEU A 476 34.43 39.88 -19.01
CA LEU A 476 33.28 39.39 -19.76
C LEU A 476 32.21 40.49 -19.93
N LYS A 477 32.25 41.22 -21.04
CA LYS A 477 31.15 42.08 -21.48
C LYS A 477 30.04 41.21 -22.06
N LEU A 478 29.09 40.80 -21.21
CA LEU A 478 27.84 40.23 -21.67
C LEU A 478 27.01 41.37 -22.27
N ASN A 479 27.04 41.52 -23.60
CA ASN A 479 26.24 42.53 -24.28
C ASN A 479 24.76 42.23 -24.03
N PRO A 480 23.99 43.11 -23.38
CA PRO A 480 22.57 42.89 -23.19
C PRO A 480 21.88 42.84 -24.56
N SER A 481 20.96 41.88 -24.72
CA SER A 481 20.12 41.73 -25.92
C SER A 481 19.49 43.07 -26.33
N ILE A 482 19.61 43.42 -27.61
CA ILE A 482 19.05 44.65 -28.19
C ILE A 482 17.54 44.73 -27.88
N SER A 483 17.11 45.79 -27.19
CA SER A 483 15.68 46.02 -26.93
C SER A 483 15.03 46.74 -28.10
N PHE A 484 13.93 46.17 -28.61
CA PHE A 484 13.13 46.74 -29.69
C PHE A 484 11.87 47.40 -29.14
N SER A 485 11.53 48.60 -29.62
CA SER A 485 10.27 49.28 -29.33
C SER A 485 9.60 49.76 -30.61
N ALA A 486 8.28 49.58 -30.68
CA ALA A 486 7.46 49.97 -31.83
C ALA A 486 6.30 50.85 -31.36
N GLN A 487 6.14 52.01 -31.99
CA GLN A 487 5.02 52.92 -31.74
C GLN A 487 4.17 53.06 -33.00
N PHE A 488 2.86 52.92 -32.81
CA PHE A 488 1.85 53.15 -33.84
C PHE A 488 1.12 54.44 -33.53
N ARG A 489 1.07 55.36 -34.49
CA ARG A 489 0.30 56.59 -34.38
C ARG A 489 -0.56 56.77 -35.62
N PHE A 490 -1.85 56.99 -35.42
CA PHE A 490 -2.73 57.36 -36.54
C PHE A 490 -2.57 58.84 -36.82
N ASN A 491 -2.21 59.20 -38.05
CA ASN A 491 -2.13 60.58 -38.49
C ASN A 491 -3.46 60.96 -39.16
N SER A 492 -4.27 61.72 -38.45
CA SER A 492 -5.61 62.13 -38.88
C SER A 492 -5.61 63.10 -40.08
N ASP A 493 -4.49 63.76 -40.39
CA ASP A 493 -4.41 64.68 -41.54
C ASP A 493 -4.15 63.94 -42.85
N SER A 494 -3.37 62.85 -42.81
CA SER A 494 -3.07 62.01 -43.97
C SER A 494 -3.96 60.76 -44.06
N ASN A 495 -4.78 60.51 -43.03
CA ASN A 495 -5.61 59.32 -42.85
C ASN A 495 -4.81 58.00 -42.94
N MET A 496 -3.51 58.06 -42.61
CA MET A 496 -2.59 56.93 -42.64
C MET A 496 -2.12 56.57 -41.23
N LEU A 497 -1.80 55.29 -41.04
CA LEU A 497 -1.21 54.79 -39.81
C LEU A 497 0.32 54.89 -39.93
N GLU A 498 0.94 55.75 -39.12
CA GLU A 498 2.39 55.90 -39.03
C GLU A 498 2.96 54.88 -38.05
N PHE A 499 4.04 54.23 -38.48
CA PHE A 499 4.78 53.25 -37.71
C PHE A 499 6.20 53.76 -37.46
N SER A 500 6.60 53.84 -36.20
CA SER A 500 7.97 54.18 -35.79
C SER A 500 8.59 53.02 -35.04
N PHE A 501 9.74 52.56 -35.52
CA PHE A 501 10.52 51.49 -34.90
C PHE A 501 11.84 52.05 -34.37
N ASN A 502 12.20 51.67 -33.15
CA ASN A 502 13.48 52.05 -32.56
C ASN A 502 14.14 50.84 -31.89
N ALA A 503 15.43 50.68 -32.15
CA ALA A 503 16.28 49.64 -31.58
C ALA A 503 17.54 50.29 -31.04
N ASP A 504 17.79 50.16 -29.74
CA ASP A 504 18.95 50.81 -29.13
C ASP A 504 20.24 50.20 -29.66
N GLY A 505 21.10 51.05 -30.25
CA GLY A 505 22.40 50.65 -30.80
C GLY A 505 22.41 50.24 -32.29
N ILE A 506 21.28 50.34 -33.01
CA ILE A 506 21.22 50.11 -34.46
C ILE A 506 20.98 51.45 -35.18
N ASP A 507 21.79 51.76 -36.19
CA ASP A 507 21.61 52.97 -36.99
C ASP A 507 20.33 52.87 -37.84
N ARG A 508 19.63 53.99 -38.06
CA ARG A 508 18.39 54.01 -38.84
C ARG A 508 18.57 53.49 -40.28
N SER A 509 19.77 53.61 -40.83
CA SER A 509 20.08 53.09 -42.16
C SER A 509 20.05 51.56 -42.22
N GLU A 510 20.48 50.86 -41.16
CA GLU A 510 20.50 49.39 -41.08
C GLU A 510 19.11 48.80 -40.80
N LEU A 511 18.20 49.54 -40.15
CA LEU A 511 16.83 49.10 -39.92
C LEU A 511 16.06 48.83 -41.23
N ALA A 512 16.36 49.58 -42.29
CA ALA A 512 15.72 49.38 -43.59
C ALA A 512 16.10 48.01 -44.19
N ASP A 513 17.37 47.62 -44.10
CA ASP A 513 17.87 46.33 -44.60
C ASP A 513 17.30 45.16 -43.79
N ILE A 514 17.19 45.32 -42.48
CA ILE A 514 16.55 44.32 -41.60
C ILE A 514 15.07 44.14 -41.94
N LEU A 515 14.31 45.23 -42.12
CA LEU A 515 12.90 45.15 -42.51
C LEU A 515 12.69 44.54 -43.91
N LEU A 516 13.60 44.81 -44.85
CA LEU A 516 13.59 44.17 -46.16
C LEU A 516 13.85 42.66 -46.06
N SER A 517 14.69 42.21 -45.12
CA SER A 517 14.96 40.78 -44.90
C SER A 517 13.79 40.02 -44.27
N ILE A 518 12.93 40.70 -43.49
CA ILE A 518 11.75 40.12 -42.81
C ILE A 518 10.54 40.05 -43.77
N ARG A 519 10.61 40.71 -44.92
CA ARG A 519 9.56 40.69 -45.95
C ARG A 519 9.58 39.36 -46.71
N ARG A 520 9.07 38.30 -46.09
CA ARG A 520 8.69 37.02 -46.71
C ARG A 520 7.18 36.88 -46.81
#